data_AF-I2NCS6-F1
#
_entry.id   AF-I2NCS6-F1
#
_cell.length_a   1.000
_cell.length_b   1.000
_cell.length_c   1.000
_cell.angle_alpha   90.00
_cell.angle_beta   90.00
_cell.angle_gamma   90.00
#
_symmetry.space_group_name_H-M   'P 1'
#
loop_
_entity.id
_entity.type
_entity.pdbx_description
1 polymer ?
#
loop_
_entity_poly.entity_id
_entity_poly.type
_entity_poly.pdbx_seq_one_letter_code
_entity_poly.pdbx_strand_id
1 'polypeptide(L)' 'MKRMKSILSIVFIAALLGIVGTMDYNDYVQMERYKCERGGNVWTVETNGDQYCK' A
#
# COMPACT_ATOMS: atom_id res chain seq x y z
N MET A 1 15.83 20.76 -23.76
CA MET A 1 16.36 20.79 -22.37
C MET A 1 15.31 21.14 -21.31
N LYS A 2 14.55 22.25 -21.39
CA LYS A 2 13.55 22.63 -20.36
C LYS A 2 12.39 21.64 -20.19
N ARG A 3 11.83 21.11 -21.29
CA ARG A 3 10.74 20.10 -21.24
C ARG A 3 11.15 18.79 -20.56
N MET A 4 12.38 18.34 -20.77
CA MET A 4 12.89 17.08 -20.20
C MET A 4 13.07 17.17 -18.68
N LYS A 5 13.55 18.32 -18.17
CA LYS A 5 13.60 18.57 -16.72
C LYS A 5 12.20 18.57 -16.08
N SER A 6 11.20 19.15 -16.76
CA SER A 6 9.82 19.19 -16.27
C SER A 6 9.18 17.79 -16.17
N ILE A 7 9.41 16.93 -17.15
CA ILE A 7 8.89 15.54 -17.13
C ILE A 7 9.53 14.77 -15.98
N LEU A 8 10.84 14.91 -15.81
CA LEU A 8 11.56 14.24 -14.73
C LEU A 8 11.00 14.63 -13.35
N SER A 9 10.70 15.91 -13.13
CA SER A 9 10.10 16.38 -11.87
C SER A 9 8.71 15.81 -11.61
N ILE A 10 7.87 15.67 -12.64
CA ILE A 10 6.53 15.07 -12.51
C ILE A 10 6.65 13.58 -12.16
N VAL A 11 7.56 12.85 -12.82
CA VAL A 11 7.82 11.44 -12.54
C VAL A 11 8.30 11.25 -11.11
N PHE A 12 9.19 12.11 -10.62
CA PHE A 12 9.64 12.08 -9.23
C PHE A 12 8.49 12.29 -8.24
N ILE A 13 7.61 13.25 -8.48
CA ILE A 13 6.45 13.50 -7.61
C ILE A 13 5.49 12.30 -7.63
N ALA A 14 5.18 11.76 -8.81
CA ALA A 14 4.33 10.59 -8.94
C ALA A 14 4.93 9.36 -8.23
N ALA A 15 6.24 9.16 -8.32
CA ALA A 15 6.93 8.08 -7.62
C ALA A 15 6.85 8.26 -6.09
N LEU A 16 7.06 9.48 -5.59
CA LEU A 16 6.94 9.78 -4.16
C LEU A 16 5.52 9.53 -3.65
N LEU A 17 4.50 9.98 -4.38
CA LEU A 17 3.10 9.73 -4.02
C LEU A 17 2.75 8.24 -4.06
N GLY A 18 3.26 7.50 -5.05
CA GLY A 18 3.10 6.04 -5.12
C GLY A 18 3.72 5.34 -3.92
N ILE A 19 4.94 5.70 -3.53
CA ILE A 19 5.61 5.13 -2.34
C ILE A 19 4.78 5.41 -1.08
N VAL A 20 4.38 6.65 -0.85
CA VAL A 20 3.58 7.01 0.33
C VAL A 20 2.25 6.27 0.36
N GLY A 21 1.55 6.18 -0.78
CA GLY A 21 0.31 5.42 -0.88
C GLY A 21 0.49 3.92 -0.60
N THR A 22 1.58 3.32 -1.08
CA THR A 22 1.88 1.91 -0.77
C THR A 22 2.24 1.69 0.70
N MET A 23 2.93 2.64 1.33
CA MET A 23 3.22 2.58 2.77
C MET A 23 1.93 2.64 3.60
N ASP A 24 1.05 3.61 3.32
CA ASP A 24 -0.22 3.78 4.03
C ASP A 24 -1.14 2.55 3.88
N TYR A 25 -1.23 2.00 2.66
CA TYR A 25 -1.98 0.78 2.41
C TYR A 25 -1.42 -0.42 3.21
N ASN A 26 -0.10 -0.59 3.23
CA ASN A 26 0.53 -1.69 3.96
C ASN A 26 0.33 -1.55 5.47
N ASP A 27 0.45 -0.35 6.02
CA ASP A 27 0.20 -0.06 7.45
C ASP A 27 -1.26 -0.34 7.82
N TYR A 28 -2.20 0.06 6.96
CA TYR A 28 -3.62 -0.24 7.15
C TYR A 28 -3.89 -1.75 7.21
N VAL A 29 -3.39 -2.51 6.22
CA VAL A 29 -3.54 -3.97 6.16
C VAL A 29 -2.92 -4.64 7.38
N GLN A 30 -1.73 -4.20 7.81
CA GLN A 30 -1.07 -4.75 8.99
C GLN A 30 -1.87 -4.50 10.28
N MET A 31 -2.46 -3.31 10.43
CA MET A 31 -3.32 -3.01 11.58
C MET A 31 -4.60 -3.87 11.59
N GLU A 32 -5.28 -4.02 10.46
CA GLU A 32 -6.49 -4.86 10.38
C GLU A 32 -6.18 -6.33 10.65
N ARG A 33 -5.06 -6.84 10.11
CA ARG A 33 -4.54 -8.15 10.44
C ARG A 33 -4.30 -8.33 11.93
N TYR A 34 -3.62 -7.36 12.56
CA TYR A 34 -3.33 -7.42 13.99
C TYR A 34 -4.61 -7.46 14.83
N LYS A 35 -5.62 -6.65 14.49
CA LYS A 35 -6.93 -6.67 15.17
C LYS A 35 -7.63 -8.02 15.02
N CYS A 36 -7.58 -8.60 13.82
CA CYS A 36 -8.14 -9.92 13.54
C CYS A 36 -7.50 -11.02 14.39
N GLU A 37 -6.17 -11.12 14.34
CA GLU A 37 -5.41 -12.16 15.05
C GLU A 37 -5.53 -11.99 16.58
N ARG A 38 -5.60 -10.75 17.08
CA ARG A 38 -5.86 -10.47 18.49
C ARG A 38 -7.26 -10.91 18.94
N GLY A 39 -8.23 -10.95 18.02
CA GLY A 39 -9.57 -11.48 18.26
C GLY A 39 -9.65 -13.01 18.27
N GLY A 40 -8.53 -13.71 18.03
CA GLY A 40 -8.49 -15.18 17.90
C GLY A 40 -8.92 -15.70 16.53
N ASN A 41 -9.12 -14.80 15.56
CA ASN A 41 -9.46 -15.12 14.18
C ASN A 41 -8.20 -15.25 13.32
N VAL A 42 -8.34 -15.73 12.08
CA VAL A 42 -7.21 -15.95 11.17
C VAL A 42 -7.29 -14.96 10.01
N TRP A 43 -6.20 -14.24 9.78
CA TRP A 43 -6.06 -13.41 8.58
C TRP A 43 -5.82 -14.30 7.35
N THR A 44 -6.71 -14.22 6.37
CA THR A 44 -6.65 -15.03 5.14
C THR A 44 -6.28 -14.14 3.96
N VAL A 45 -5.37 -14.62 3.12
CA VAL A 45 -4.99 -13.99 1.85
C VAL A 45 -5.28 -14.98 0.73
N GLU A 46 -6.18 -14.60 -0.18
CA GLU A 46 -6.56 -15.41 -1.33
C GLU A 46 -5.60 -15.23 -2.51
N THR A 47 -5.64 -16.17 -3.46
CA THR A 47 -4.75 -16.18 -4.63
C THR A 47 -4.98 -15.00 -5.57
N ASN A 48 -6.18 -14.40 -5.53
CA ASN A 48 -6.53 -13.19 -6.27
C ASN A 48 -6.05 -11.90 -5.59
N GLY A 49 -5.47 -11.97 -4.39
CA GLY A 49 -4.99 -10.83 -3.61
C GLY A 49 -5.99 -10.27 -2.61
N ASP A 50 -7.21 -10.84 -2.51
CA ASP A 50 -8.18 -10.44 -1.50
C ASP A 50 -7.69 -10.83 -0.10
N GLN A 51 -7.89 -9.94 0.86
CA GLN A 51 -7.45 -10.12 2.23
C GLN A 51 -8.62 -9.85 3.18
N TYR A 52 -8.87 -10.77 4.10
CA TYR A 52 -9.96 -10.63 5.06
C TYR A 52 -9.71 -11.43 6.33
N CYS A 53 -10.45 -11.07 7.38
CA CYS A 53 -10.45 -11.78 8.65
C CYS A 53 -11.49 -12.92 8.64
N LYS A 54 -11.07 -14.12 9.03
CA LYS A 54 -11.91 -15.33 9.08
C LYS A 54 -12.02 -15.91 10.48
#